data_AF-A0A7K1SGH0-F1
#
_entry.id   AF-A0A7K1SGH0-F1
#
_cell.length_a   1.000
_cell.length_b   1.000
_cell.length_c   1.000
_cell.angle_alpha   90.00
_cell.angle_beta   90.00
_cell.angle_gamma   90.00
#
_symmetry.space_group_name_H-M   'P 1'
#
loop_
_entity.id
_entity.type
_entity.pdbx_description
1 polymer ?
#
loop_
_entity_poly.entity_id
_entity_poly.type
_entity_poly.pdbx_seq_one_letter_code
_entity_poly.pdbx_strand_id
1 'polypeptide(L)'
;MEQRQPNEPNQPRTNSSGSPKPDAKPTPAQSQPSTEQRHGNQPRNNRQNVPYQDNRTDGNTAGNASPNRPERSFKPVPNQNQRENRQQTGRNDEQRSKNQRENRQPNNNQRPNEARQRDDARPDRERNSTNNRPSSREVMLSETSVRDLGNSNVQSTEYVGREDRLVIGISLGDYNGIGPEVILKALQYNRLQKICTPVIYGSMRILNRYRNLLNLKDWNLNGAQTIGQISHKLTNVITCWPDQNQDIQPGQVTPEAGQAALSCLRRAVEDLKNGKLDALVTAPINKYNIQSEEFKFPGHTEYLAQEFDVQDNLMFMVSETLRVGVVTGHVPLGRVRQNVTRERIAQKLHMMMQSLKQDFGIDKPKIAVLGLNPHAGEEGLLGNEEQDIIKPLLAELINKGELVFGPYPADGFFGTRAYKKFDAVLAMYHDQGLIPFKAIAFEEGVNFTAGMPAVRTSPDHGTAYDIAGKNLADETSMLQAIYTAIDVARNRKEFLELEAGALK
;
A
#
# COMPACT_ATOMS: atom_id res chain seq x y z
N MET A 1 -39.24 29.99 -61.94
CA MET A 1 -39.52 30.26 -60.53
C MET A 1 -38.45 29.59 -59.69
N GLU A 2 -37.63 30.30 -58.92
CA GLU A 2 -37.39 31.76 -58.92
C GLU A 2 -35.98 32.03 -58.34
N GLN A 3 -35.15 32.79 -59.08
CA GLN A 3 -34.06 33.71 -58.69
C GLN A 3 -33.23 33.44 -57.39
N ARG A 4 -31.88 33.26 -57.41
CA ARG A 4 -30.76 34.16 -57.85
C ARG A 4 -30.58 35.40 -56.95
N GLN A 5 -29.42 35.70 -56.31
CA GLN A 5 -28.06 36.08 -56.81
C GLN A 5 -27.97 37.51 -57.41
N PRO A 6 -26.80 38.20 -57.53
CA PRO A 6 -25.45 37.99 -56.93
C PRO A 6 -24.64 39.29 -56.54
N ASN A 7 -23.35 39.07 -56.20
CA ASN A 7 -22.14 39.90 -56.03
C ASN A 7 -21.88 41.27 -56.76
N GLU A 8 -20.89 42.01 -56.20
CA GLU A 8 -19.78 42.78 -56.86
C GLU A 8 -20.08 44.17 -57.53
N PRO A 9 -19.09 45.02 -57.98
CA PRO A 9 -17.62 44.81 -58.16
C PRO A 9 -16.59 45.96 -57.78
N ASN A 10 -15.29 45.62 -57.80
CA ASN A 10 -14.08 46.36 -58.30
C ASN A 10 -13.42 47.65 -57.68
N GLN A 11 -12.15 47.49 -57.22
CA GLN A 11 -10.87 48.19 -57.62
C GLN A 11 -10.63 49.74 -57.43
N PRO A 12 -9.39 50.30 -57.57
CA PRO A 12 -7.99 49.76 -57.59
C PRO A 12 -6.87 50.55 -56.78
N ARG A 13 -5.70 49.90 -56.61
CA ARG A 13 -4.27 50.38 -56.49
C ARG A 13 -3.88 51.82 -56.02
N THR A 14 -2.87 51.94 -55.12
CA THR A 14 -1.47 52.38 -55.44
C THR A 14 -0.45 52.31 -54.27
N ASN A 15 0.79 51.90 -54.60
CA ASN A 15 2.14 52.20 -54.06
C ASN A 15 2.43 52.65 -52.60
N SER A 16 3.39 51.97 -51.94
CA SER A 16 4.68 52.57 -51.48
C SER A 16 5.71 51.52 -50.96
N SER A 17 6.98 51.93 -50.85
CA SER A 17 8.21 51.29 -50.31
C SER A 17 8.10 50.01 -49.43
N GLY A 18 9.03 49.04 -49.45
CA GLY A 18 10.27 48.89 -50.24
C GLY A 18 11.58 48.87 -49.42
N SER A 19 11.97 47.72 -48.83
CA SER A 19 13.36 47.36 -48.41
C SER A 19 13.48 45.86 -48.02
N PRO A 20 14.68 45.22 -48.00
CA PRO A 20 14.82 43.76 -48.08
C PRO A 20 15.49 43.04 -46.88
N LYS A 21 15.54 41.70 -46.96
CA LYS A 21 16.45 40.76 -46.24
C LYS A 21 17.89 40.78 -46.88
N PRO A 22 18.95 40.04 -46.43
CA PRO A 22 18.98 38.90 -45.50
C PRO A 22 20.25 38.71 -44.58
N ASP A 23 20.26 37.58 -43.85
CA ASP A 23 21.36 36.65 -43.45
C ASP A 23 22.57 36.99 -42.52
N ALA A 24 22.58 36.25 -41.39
CA ALA A 24 23.60 35.28 -40.90
C ALA A 24 24.95 35.68 -40.21
N LYS A 25 25.05 35.26 -38.92
CA LYS A 25 26.25 34.77 -38.14
C LYS A 25 27.44 35.71 -37.88
N PRO A 26 28.06 35.64 -36.66
CA PRO A 26 29.14 34.67 -36.40
C PRO A 26 29.12 34.02 -34.98
N THR A 27 30.23 33.40 -34.55
CA THR A 27 30.42 32.69 -33.26
C THR A 27 31.88 32.89 -32.76
N PRO A 28 32.35 32.25 -31.67
CA PRO A 28 32.61 32.84 -30.35
C PRO A 28 34.06 33.30 -30.10
N ALA A 29 34.33 33.85 -28.90
CA ALA A 29 35.67 34.06 -28.35
C ALA A 29 35.77 33.59 -26.87
N GLN A 30 36.97 33.22 -26.44
CA GLN A 30 37.28 32.74 -25.08
C GLN A 30 37.92 33.84 -24.23
N SER A 31 37.88 33.69 -22.90
CA SER A 31 38.86 34.29 -21.99
C SER A 31 39.12 33.40 -20.77
N GLN A 32 40.35 33.46 -20.24
CA GLN A 32 40.80 32.77 -19.03
C GLN A 32 41.59 33.75 -18.13
N PRO A 33 41.94 33.40 -16.88
CA PRO A 33 42.07 34.40 -15.81
C PRO A 33 43.39 35.16 -15.78
N SER A 34 43.37 36.31 -15.09
CA SER A 34 44.55 37.09 -14.70
C SER A 34 44.69 37.16 -13.17
N THR A 35 45.93 37.12 -12.71
CA THR A 35 46.35 37.30 -11.30
C THR A 35 47.10 38.63 -11.15
N GLU A 36 46.87 39.39 -10.07
CA GLU A 36 47.77 40.42 -9.47
C GLU A 36 47.02 41.17 -8.33
N GLN A 37 47.62 41.82 -7.31
CA GLN A 37 48.93 41.66 -6.65
C GLN A 37 48.88 42.27 -5.20
N ARG A 38 49.76 41.78 -4.30
CA ARG A 38 50.39 42.32 -3.04
C ARG A 38 49.94 43.69 -2.44
N HIS A 39 50.08 43.98 -1.12
CA HIS A 39 51.28 43.91 -0.26
C HIS A 39 50.98 43.93 1.26
N GLY A 40 51.92 43.45 2.10
CA GLY A 40 51.94 43.62 3.57
C GLY A 40 53.19 43.01 4.21
N ASN A 41 54.01 43.81 4.92
CA ASN A 41 55.41 43.47 5.24
C ASN A 41 55.64 42.53 6.45
N GLN A 42 56.72 41.75 6.34
CA GLN A 42 57.44 41.04 7.42
C GLN A 42 58.44 42.00 8.12
N PRO A 43 59.05 41.69 9.30
CA PRO A 43 60.30 40.87 9.31
C PRO A 43 60.73 40.14 10.63
N ARG A 44 61.43 38.98 10.47
CA ARG A 44 62.57 38.48 11.32
C ARG A 44 62.31 38.07 12.81
N ASN A 45 63.09 37.18 13.46
CA ASN A 45 64.24 36.33 13.07
C ASN A 45 64.45 35.10 14.01
N ASN A 46 65.32 34.16 13.59
CA ASN A 46 66.00 33.09 14.39
C ASN A 46 65.13 31.92 14.91
N ARG A 47 65.61 30.66 15.03
CA ARG A 47 66.97 30.04 14.89
C ARG A 47 66.86 28.51 14.59
N GLN A 48 67.80 27.96 13.78
CA GLN A 48 68.54 26.65 13.88
C GLN A 48 67.90 25.36 14.49
N ASN A 49 68.29 24.10 14.17
CA ASN A 49 68.84 23.45 12.97
C ASN A 49 68.82 21.88 13.12
N VAL A 50 68.52 21.20 12.00
CA VAL A 50 68.82 19.80 11.52
C VAL A 50 70.16 19.10 11.91
N PRO A 51 70.48 17.83 11.50
CA PRO A 51 69.70 16.64 11.04
C PRO A 51 70.26 15.25 11.56
N TYR A 52 69.76 14.08 11.07
CA TYR A 52 70.55 13.12 10.22
C TYR A 52 69.72 11.93 9.62
N GLN A 53 70.32 11.18 8.68
CA GLN A 53 69.82 9.96 7.99
C GLN A 53 70.80 8.77 8.17
N ASP A 54 70.43 7.54 7.76
CA ASP A 54 71.27 6.51 7.05
C ASP A 54 70.70 5.06 7.20
N ASN A 55 70.95 4.05 6.34
CA ASN A 55 71.38 4.00 4.92
C ASN A 55 70.95 2.65 4.25
N ARG A 56 71.48 2.35 3.05
CA ARG A 56 71.24 1.19 2.13
C ARG A 56 71.76 -0.19 2.70
N THR A 57 71.71 -1.37 2.06
CA THR A 57 71.81 -1.82 0.63
C THR A 57 71.31 -3.26 0.39
N ASP A 58 70.85 -3.52 -0.85
CA ASP A 58 71.02 -4.69 -1.77
C ASP A 58 70.91 -6.19 -1.33
N GLY A 59 70.34 -7.04 -2.21
CA GLY A 59 70.56 -8.52 -2.19
C GLY A 59 69.58 -9.40 -3.01
N ASN A 60 70.10 -10.15 -4.01
CA ASN A 60 69.41 -11.28 -4.69
C ASN A 60 69.23 -12.50 -3.74
N THR A 61 68.50 -13.61 -4.01
CA THR A 61 68.17 -14.31 -5.28
C THR A 61 66.96 -15.26 -5.10
N ALA A 62 66.47 -15.89 -6.18
CA ALA A 62 65.36 -16.88 -6.17
C ALA A 62 65.76 -18.33 -5.85
N GLY A 63 64.79 -19.21 -5.53
CA GLY A 63 65.00 -20.66 -5.37
C GLY A 63 63.71 -21.49 -5.16
N ASN A 64 63.50 -22.53 -5.98
CA ASN A 64 62.31 -23.40 -6.00
C ASN A 64 62.25 -24.41 -4.82
N ALA A 65 61.04 -24.83 -4.41
CA ALA A 65 60.59 -26.24 -4.45
C ALA A 65 59.16 -26.47 -3.86
N SER A 66 58.56 -27.60 -4.25
CA SER A 66 57.32 -28.23 -3.72
C SER A 66 57.64 -29.73 -3.47
N PRO A 67 56.74 -30.66 -3.06
CA PRO A 67 55.31 -30.57 -2.70
C PRO A 67 54.90 -31.40 -1.43
N ASN A 68 53.58 -31.54 -1.19
CA ASN A 68 52.84 -32.73 -0.67
C ASN A 68 51.78 -32.51 0.45
N ARG A 69 50.80 -33.43 0.46
CA ARG A 69 49.58 -33.59 1.30
C ARG A 69 49.51 -35.09 1.72
N PRO A 70 48.53 -35.58 2.54
CA PRO A 70 47.52 -34.91 3.37
C PRO A 70 47.73 -35.30 4.88
N GLU A 71 46.85 -35.77 5.79
CA GLU A 71 45.44 -36.22 5.92
C GLU A 71 44.95 -36.05 7.40
N ARG A 72 43.64 -35.81 7.62
CA ARG A 72 42.82 -36.09 8.86
C ARG A 72 43.21 -35.44 10.21
N SER A 73 42.39 -35.53 11.28
CA SER A 73 41.01 -35.00 11.50
C SER A 73 40.52 -35.26 12.95
N PHE A 74 39.83 -34.29 13.56
CA PHE A 74 38.92 -34.36 14.75
C PHE A 74 39.43 -34.42 16.23
N LYS A 75 38.94 -33.43 16.98
CA LYS A 75 38.52 -33.36 18.42
C LYS A 75 39.55 -33.43 19.58
N PRO A 76 39.47 -32.48 20.56
CA PRO A 76 40.11 -32.56 21.88
C PRO A 76 39.13 -32.95 23.03
N VAL A 77 39.69 -33.17 24.23
CA VAL A 77 39.01 -33.44 25.51
C VAL A 77 39.65 -32.55 26.61
N PRO A 78 38.90 -32.00 27.60
CA PRO A 78 39.41 -31.01 28.56
C PRO A 78 40.08 -31.60 29.81
N ASN A 79 40.68 -30.75 30.65
CA ASN A 79 41.25 -31.10 31.95
C ASN A 79 40.90 -30.05 33.04
N GLN A 80 41.18 -30.34 34.32
CA GLN A 80 40.56 -29.69 35.49
C GLN A 80 41.56 -29.36 36.63
N ASN A 81 41.10 -28.55 37.60
CA ASN A 81 41.59 -28.36 38.98
C ASN A 81 42.84 -27.48 39.26
N GLN A 82 42.69 -26.57 40.25
CA GLN A 82 43.39 -26.62 41.55
C GLN A 82 42.64 -25.78 42.64
N ARG A 83 43.10 -25.77 43.90
CA ARG A 83 42.43 -25.26 45.13
C ARG A 83 43.38 -24.44 46.03
N GLU A 84 42.85 -23.54 46.89
CA GLU A 84 43.32 -23.04 48.23
C GLU A 84 42.28 -21.97 48.73
N ASN A 85 42.09 -21.53 50.00
CA ASN A 85 42.25 -22.11 51.36
C ASN A 85 41.51 -21.26 52.45
N ARG A 86 41.49 -21.77 53.70
CA ARG A 86 41.51 -21.09 55.04
C ARG A 86 40.29 -20.35 55.67
N GLN A 87 40.02 -20.77 56.93
CA GLN A 87 39.59 -20.02 58.15
C GLN A 87 38.11 -19.51 58.23
N GLN A 88 37.23 -19.90 59.20
CA GLN A 88 37.16 -19.76 60.69
C GLN A 88 36.57 -18.39 61.16
N THR A 89 35.71 -18.20 62.20
CA THR A 89 34.86 -18.98 63.18
C THR A 89 33.97 -17.94 63.95
N GLY A 90 32.90 -18.20 64.75
CA GLY A 90 32.14 -19.39 65.19
C GLY A 90 31.56 -19.24 66.64
N ARG A 91 30.35 -19.78 66.95
CA ARG A 91 29.55 -19.71 68.25
C ARG A 91 28.84 -18.35 68.54
N ASN A 92 27.75 -18.20 69.34
CA ASN A 92 26.75 -19.09 69.99
C ASN A 92 25.44 -18.30 70.42
N ASP A 93 24.39 -19.01 70.90
CA ASP A 93 23.30 -18.59 71.84
C ASP A 93 22.30 -17.45 71.47
N GLU A 94 21.08 -17.30 72.04
CA GLU A 94 20.00 -18.23 72.47
C GLU A 94 18.64 -17.44 72.62
N GLN A 95 17.50 -18.16 72.77
CA GLN A 95 16.19 -17.76 73.39
C GLN A 95 14.97 -17.22 72.59
N ARG A 96 14.00 -18.15 72.43
CA ARG A 96 12.56 -18.09 72.84
C ARG A 96 11.56 -17.07 72.26
N SER A 97 10.63 -17.61 71.45
CA SER A 97 9.18 -17.77 71.77
C SER A 97 8.61 -18.83 70.79
N LYS A 98 8.01 -19.99 71.12
CA LYS A 98 6.80 -20.32 71.93
C LYS A 98 5.57 -19.49 71.52
N ASN A 99 4.36 -20.02 71.28
CA ASN A 99 3.80 -21.39 71.25
C ASN A 99 2.56 -21.36 70.28
N GLN A 100 1.80 -22.40 69.90
CA GLN A 100 1.61 -23.79 70.38
C GLN A 100 1.10 -24.72 69.23
N ARG A 101 0.36 -25.79 69.56
CA ARG A 101 -0.55 -26.60 68.72
C ARG A 101 -1.95 -26.64 69.39
N GLU A 102 -3.02 -27.27 68.90
CA GLU A 102 -3.27 -28.12 67.71
C GLU A 102 -4.60 -27.62 67.03
N ASN A 103 -5.65 -28.32 66.56
CA ASN A 103 -6.07 -29.74 66.51
C ASN A 103 -6.87 -30.04 65.20
N ARG A 104 -8.16 -30.44 65.24
CA ARG A 104 -8.94 -30.95 64.08
C ARG A 104 -10.46 -30.75 64.21
N GLN A 105 -11.15 -30.41 63.10
CA GLN A 105 -12.42 -31.01 62.62
C GLN A 105 -12.98 -30.26 61.39
N PRO A 106 -13.37 -30.96 60.31
CA PRO A 106 -14.37 -30.49 59.34
C PRO A 106 -15.75 -31.11 59.64
N ASN A 107 -16.83 -30.34 59.49
CA ASN A 107 -18.21 -30.84 59.65
C ASN A 107 -18.82 -31.28 58.31
N ASN A 108 -19.88 -32.09 58.35
CA ASN A 108 -20.41 -32.84 57.20
C ASN A 108 -21.87 -32.47 56.85
N ASN A 109 -22.40 -33.04 55.76
CA ASN A 109 -23.80 -33.06 55.30
C ASN A 109 -24.36 -31.74 54.69
N GLN A 110 -25.25 -31.77 53.69
CA GLN A 110 -25.79 -32.88 52.90
C GLN A 110 -26.36 -32.43 51.53
N ARG A 111 -26.41 -33.37 50.57
CA ARG A 111 -27.39 -33.39 49.45
C ARG A 111 -28.48 -34.42 49.77
N PRO A 112 -29.64 -34.37 49.08
CA PRO A 112 -30.40 -35.58 48.74
C PRO A 112 -30.65 -35.74 47.23
N ASN A 113 -30.90 -36.98 46.80
CA ASN A 113 -31.25 -37.37 45.43
C ASN A 113 -32.72 -37.86 45.35
N GLU A 114 -33.33 -37.64 44.18
CA GLU A 114 -34.21 -38.52 43.39
C GLU A 114 -35.41 -39.32 44.01
N ALA A 115 -36.47 -39.35 43.18
CA ALA A 115 -37.44 -40.43 42.96
C ALA A 115 -38.49 -40.80 44.05
N ARG A 116 -39.77 -40.70 43.65
CA ARG A 116 -40.85 -41.65 43.99
C ARG A 116 -42.00 -41.57 42.98
N GLN A 117 -42.93 -42.54 43.06
CA GLN A 117 -43.95 -42.80 42.05
C GLN A 117 -45.38 -42.68 42.61
N ARG A 118 -46.31 -42.26 41.73
CA ARG A 118 -47.72 -42.72 41.61
C ARG A 118 -48.74 -42.43 42.73
N ASP A 119 -49.98 -42.75 42.35
CA ASP A 119 -51.24 -42.87 43.12
C ASP A 119 -51.92 -41.56 43.61
N ASP A 120 -53.25 -41.40 43.55
CA ASP A 120 -54.27 -41.98 42.63
C ASP A 120 -55.57 -41.13 42.69
N ALA A 121 -56.29 -40.90 41.58
CA ALA A 121 -57.66 -40.34 41.55
C ALA A 121 -58.33 -40.39 40.15
N ARG A 122 -59.64 -40.69 40.12
CA ARG A 122 -60.56 -40.74 38.95
C ARG A 122 -61.73 -39.74 39.16
N PRO A 123 -62.75 -39.55 38.28
CA PRO A 123 -63.11 -40.30 37.06
C PRO A 123 -63.56 -39.47 35.82
N ASP A 124 -64.01 -40.20 34.80
CA ASP A 124 -64.47 -39.75 33.48
C ASP A 124 -65.77 -38.93 33.47
N ARG A 125 -65.93 -38.07 32.45
CA ARG A 125 -67.12 -38.13 31.56
C ARG A 125 -66.96 -37.41 30.21
N GLU A 126 -67.76 -37.88 29.27
CA GLU A 126 -67.92 -37.51 27.85
C GLU A 126 -68.38 -36.03 27.64
N ARG A 127 -68.41 -35.44 26.43
CA ARG A 127 -68.42 -35.96 25.04
C ARG A 127 -68.05 -34.87 24.00
N ASN A 128 -68.05 -35.27 22.72
CA ASN A 128 -68.09 -34.48 21.46
C ASN A 128 -66.76 -33.84 20.97
N SER A 129 -66.41 -33.89 19.67
CA SER A 129 -67.06 -34.55 18.52
C SER A 129 -66.10 -34.88 17.36
N THR A 130 -66.27 -36.07 16.77
CA THR A 130 -66.03 -36.47 15.35
C THR A 130 -64.85 -35.83 14.56
N ASN A 131 -63.77 -36.55 14.26
CA ASN A 131 -63.58 -37.64 13.27
C ASN A 131 -63.11 -37.20 11.85
N ASN A 132 -61.97 -37.76 11.46
CA ASN A 132 -61.61 -38.33 10.14
C ASN A 132 -61.60 -37.48 8.84
N ARG A 133 -60.36 -37.17 8.41
CA ARG A 133 -59.82 -37.43 7.05
C ARG A 133 -59.92 -38.94 6.70
N PRO A 134 -59.73 -39.45 5.43
CA PRO A 134 -58.92 -38.85 4.35
C PRO A 134 -59.37 -39.03 2.86
N SER A 135 -58.62 -38.37 1.95
CA SER A 135 -58.51 -38.65 0.49
C SER A 135 -59.75 -38.28 -0.37
N SER A 136 -59.68 -37.99 -1.68
CA SER A 136 -58.63 -38.19 -2.71
C SER A 136 -58.70 -37.15 -3.85
N ARG A 137 -57.54 -36.83 -4.46
CA ARG A 137 -57.28 -36.35 -5.85
C ARG A 137 -57.97 -35.10 -6.45
N GLU A 138 -57.26 -34.52 -7.43
CA GLU A 138 -57.74 -33.64 -8.52
C GLU A 138 -58.33 -32.26 -8.12
N VAL A 139 -58.36 -31.22 -8.96
CA VAL A 139 -57.41 -30.70 -9.98
C VAL A 139 -57.84 -29.25 -10.32
N MET A 140 -56.94 -28.43 -10.88
CA MET A 140 -57.21 -27.10 -11.49
C MET A 140 -57.60 -25.87 -10.62
N LEU A 141 -56.80 -24.82 -10.83
CA LEU A 141 -57.14 -23.41 -11.08
C LEU A 141 -57.74 -22.48 -9.99
N SER A 142 -57.12 -21.29 -9.99
CA SER A 142 -57.64 -19.96 -9.66
C SER A 142 -58.40 -19.75 -8.35
N GLU A 143 -57.76 -19.02 -7.45
CA GLU A 143 -58.39 -17.82 -6.91
C GLU A 143 -57.35 -16.69 -6.76
N THR A 144 -57.81 -15.45 -6.86
CA THR A 144 -56.98 -14.23 -6.82
C THR A 144 -57.31 -13.45 -5.55
N SER A 145 -56.36 -12.61 -5.09
CA SER A 145 -56.49 -11.70 -3.94
C SER A 145 -56.21 -12.35 -2.55
N VAL A 146 -55.65 -11.66 -1.55
CA VAL A 146 -55.04 -10.31 -1.55
C VAL A 146 -54.00 -10.18 -0.43
N ARG A 147 -52.92 -9.42 -0.68
CA ARG A 147 -51.94 -8.83 0.28
C ARG A 147 -51.38 -9.72 1.40
N ASP A 148 -50.04 -9.84 1.44
CA ASP A 148 -49.30 -9.29 2.60
C ASP A 148 -47.92 -8.77 2.19
N LEU A 149 -47.18 -8.20 3.15
CA LEU A 149 -46.03 -7.31 2.96
C LEU A 149 -44.66 -8.02 3.02
N GLY A 150 -43.71 -7.45 2.27
CA GLY A 150 -42.32 -7.32 2.73
C GLY A 150 -41.38 -8.52 2.55
N ASN A 151 -40.62 -8.51 1.45
CA ASN A 151 -39.17 -8.59 1.56
C ASN A 151 -38.48 -7.77 0.47
N SER A 152 -37.41 -7.06 0.79
CA SER A 152 -36.81 -6.03 -0.07
C SER A 152 -35.61 -6.52 -0.87
N ASN A 153 -35.64 -6.29 -2.18
CA ASN A 153 -34.50 -6.19 -3.11
C ASN A 153 -33.30 -7.13 -2.85
N VAL A 154 -33.41 -8.38 -3.28
CA VAL A 154 -32.25 -9.00 -3.95
C VAL A 154 -32.25 -8.46 -5.38
N GLN A 155 -31.49 -7.40 -5.63
CA GLN A 155 -31.34 -6.87 -6.98
C GLN A 155 -30.69 -7.91 -7.89
N SER A 156 -31.33 -8.20 -9.01
CA SER A 156 -30.75 -9.02 -10.07
C SER A 156 -29.49 -8.36 -10.60
N THR A 157 -28.38 -9.09 -10.65
CA THR A 157 -27.16 -8.62 -11.31
C THR A 157 -27.41 -8.40 -12.79
N GLU A 158 -27.64 -7.15 -13.19
CA GLU A 158 -27.80 -6.78 -14.59
C GLU A 158 -26.52 -7.11 -15.38
N TYR A 159 -26.70 -7.57 -16.62
CA TYR A 159 -25.60 -7.87 -17.52
C TYR A 159 -25.02 -6.56 -18.08
N VAL A 160 -24.14 -5.93 -17.28
CA VAL A 160 -23.33 -4.76 -17.68
C VAL A 160 -22.83 -4.92 -19.12
N GLY A 161 -23.06 -3.89 -19.94
CA GLY A 161 -22.68 -3.86 -21.35
C GLY A 161 -21.21 -4.24 -21.55
N ARG A 162 -20.88 -4.89 -22.66
CA ARG A 162 -19.49 -5.30 -22.91
C ARG A 162 -18.54 -4.12 -23.08
N GLU A 163 -19.08 -2.93 -23.37
CA GLU A 163 -18.38 -1.66 -23.53
C GLU A 163 -18.30 -0.88 -22.20
N ASP A 164 -19.18 -1.15 -21.23
CA ASP A 164 -19.19 -0.56 -19.87
C ASP A 164 -18.22 -1.26 -18.88
N ARG A 165 -17.33 -2.13 -19.38
CA ARG A 165 -16.44 -2.96 -18.56
C ARG A 165 -15.14 -2.22 -18.22
N LEU A 166 -15.08 -1.67 -17.00
CA LEU A 166 -13.89 -1.02 -16.42
C LEU A 166 -12.56 -1.67 -16.86
N VAL A 167 -11.69 -0.87 -17.47
CA VAL A 167 -10.39 -1.27 -17.99
C VAL A 167 -9.34 -0.97 -16.93
N ILE A 168 -8.77 -2.04 -16.35
CA ILE A 168 -7.82 -1.96 -15.24
C ILE A 168 -6.41 -2.19 -15.78
N GLY A 169 -5.62 -1.11 -15.79
CA GLY A 169 -4.21 -1.18 -16.13
C GLY A 169 -3.41 -1.79 -14.99
N ILE A 170 -2.44 -2.65 -15.30
CA ILE A 170 -1.57 -3.30 -14.33
C ILE A 170 -0.12 -3.14 -14.82
N SER A 171 0.71 -2.32 -14.15
CA SER A 171 2.13 -2.22 -14.53
C SER A 171 2.93 -3.40 -13.97
N LEU A 172 3.82 -3.98 -14.79
CA LEU A 172 4.55 -5.21 -14.48
C LEU A 172 5.48 -5.12 -13.24
N GLY A 173 5.91 -3.90 -12.89
CA GLY A 173 6.95 -3.68 -11.88
C GLY A 173 8.34 -4.09 -12.37
N ASP A 174 9.27 -4.32 -11.45
CA ASP A 174 10.58 -4.89 -11.77
C ASP A 174 10.41 -6.37 -12.15
N TYR A 175 10.76 -6.72 -13.39
CA TYR A 175 10.46 -8.04 -13.95
C TYR A 175 11.33 -9.18 -13.41
N ASN A 176 12.40 -8.90 -12.65
CA ASN A 176 13.17 -9.92 -11.94
C ASN A 176 12.69 -10.09 -10.48
N GLY A 177 11.78 -9.23 -10.00
CA GLY A 177 11.06 -9.42 -8.75
C GLY A 177 9.87 -10.38 -8.87
N ILE A 178 9.01 -10.38 -7.85
CA ILE A 178 7.76 -11.17 -7.81
C ILE A 178 6.61 -10.56 -8.62
N GLY A 179 6.76 -9.35 -9.17
CA GLY A 179 5.70 -8.64 -9.92
C GLY A 179 5.03 -9.51 -11.00
N PRO A 180 5.78 -10.10 -11.95
CA PRO A 180 5.22 -11.02 -12.94
C PRO A 180 4.55 -12.26 -12.34
N GLU A 181 5.04 -12.76 -11.21
CA GLU A 181 4.50 -13.96 -10.55
C GLU A 181 3.13 -13.68 -9.91
N VAL A 182 3.01 -12.63 -9.10
CA VAL A 182 1.74 -12.29 -8.43
C VAL A 182 0.67 -11.78 -9.41
N ILE A 183 1.07 -11.09 -10.49
CA ILE A 183 0.15 -10.69 -11.57
C ILE A 183 -0.44 -11.92 -12.27
N LEU A 184 0.40 -12.89 -12.66
CA LEU A 184 -0.08 -14.10 -13.34
C LEU A 184 -0.95 -14.94 -12.42
N LYS A 185 -0.55 -15.12 -11.16
CA LYS A 185 -1.31 -15.86 -10.15
C LYS A 185 -2.68 -15.24 -9.86
N ALA A 186 -2.78 -13.92 -9.71
CA ALA A 186 -4.07 -13.22 -9.51
C ALA A 186 -5.00 -13.33 -10.74
N LEU A 187 -4.44 -13.31 -11.96
CA LEU A 187 -5.20 -13.24 -13.21
C LEU A 187 -5.51 -14.59 -13.88
N GLN A 188 -4.87 -15.69 -13.44
CA GLN A 188 -5.05 -17.03 -14.05
C GLN A 188 -6.50 -17.53 -14.03
N TYR A 189 -7.27 -17.10 -13.02
CA TYR A 189 -8.65 -17.50 -12.84
C TYR A 189 -9.59 -16.54 -13.56
N ASN A 190 -10.52 -17.08 -14.36
CA ASN A 190 -11.57 -16.36 -15.10
C ASN A 190 -12.63 -15.64 -14.21
N ARG A 191 -12.24 -15.13 -13.04
CA ARG A 191 -13.09 -14.35 -12.12
C ARG A 191 -13.01 -12.86 -12.45
N LEU A 192 -11.80 -12.29 -12.56
CA LEU A 192 -11.60 -10.86 -12.81
C LEU A 192 -12.13 -10.44 -14.19
N GLN A 193 -11.92 -11.26 -15.22
CA GLN A 193 -12.40 -11.06 -16.60
C GLN A 193 -13.94 -11.14 -16.73
N LYS A 194 -14.68 -11.42 -15.64
CA LYS A 194 -16.15 -11.27 -15.59
C LYS A 194 -16.57 -9.88 -15.15
N ILE A 195 -15.75 -9.17 -14.36
CA ILE A 195 -16.11 -7.91 -13.69
C ILE A 195 -15.28 -6.70 -14.16
N CYS A 196 -14.16 -6.92 -14.85
CA CYS A 196 -13.31 -5.89 -15.45
C CYS A 196 -12.59 -6.40 -16.71
N THR A 197 -11.83 -5.52 -17.36
CA THR A 197 -10.92 -5.82 -18.48
C THR A 197 -9.46 -5.60 -18.02
N PRO A 198 -8.72 -6.65 -17.62
CA PRO A 198 -7.34 -6.48 -17.18
C PRO A 198 -6.37 -6.29 -18.37
N VAL A 199 -5.50 -5.29 -18.25
CA VAL A 199 -4.46 -4.95 -19.24
C VAL A 199 -3.10 -4.81 -18.56
N ILE A 200 -2.21 -5.77 -18.79
CA ILE A 200 -0.85 -5.76 -18.25
C ILE A 200 0.06 -4.91 -19.15
N TYR A 201 0.60 -3.82 -18.60
CA TYR A 201 1.67 -3.04 -19.21
C TYR A 201 3.00 -3.70 -18.83
N GLY A 202 3.61 -4.39 -19.79
CA GLY A 202 4.70 -5.33 -19.52
C GLY A 202 5.42 -5.83 -20.78
N SER A 203 5.73 -7.13 -20.81
CA SER A 203 6.28 -7.84 -21.97
C SER A 203 5.62 -9.21 -22.07
N MET A 204 5.16 -9.56 -23.27
CA MET A 204 4.61 -10.89 -23.55
C MET A 204 5.69 -11.99 -23.42
N ARG A 205 6.94 -11.71 -23.78
CA ARG A 205 8.05 -12.68 -23.67
C ARG A 205 8.38 -13.00 -22.20
N ILE A 206 8.39 -11.98 -21.34
CA ILE A 206 8.62 -12.13 -19.89
C ILE A 206 7.45 -12.89 -19.23
N LEU A 207 6.22 -12.48 -19.48
CA LEU A 207 5.04 -13.14 -18.91
C LEU A 207 4.94 -14.61 -19.36
N ASN A 208 5.33 -14.93 -20.61
CA ASN A 208 5.41 -16.31 -21.06
C ASN A 208 6.57 -17.11 -20.42
N ARG A 209 7.69 -16.49 -20.04
CA ARG A 209 8.74 -17.16 -19.25
C ARG A 209 8.23 -17.48 -17.84
N TYR A 210 7.57 -16.53 -17.17
CA TYR A 210 6.98 -16.78 -15.85
C TYR A 210 5.81 -17.79 -15.92
N ARG A 211 4.92 -17.76 -16.92
CA ARG A 211 3.91 -18.82 -17.16
C ARG A 211 4.55 -20.21 -17.22
N ASN A 212 5.72 -20.34 -17.86
CA ASN A 212 6.43 -21.62 -17.91
C ASN A 212 7.03 -22.04 -16.55
N LEU A 213 7.58 -21.12 -15.76
CA LEU A 213 8.06 -21.39 -14.40
C LEU A 213 6.92 -21.81 -13.44
N LEU A 214 5.76 -21.19 -13.59
CA LEU A 214 4.57 -21.40 -12.75
C LEU A 214 3.63 -22.51 -13.27
N ASN A 215 4.01 -23.20 -14.36
CA ASN A 215 3.22 -24.22 -15.08
C ASN A 215 1.85 -23.73 -15.63
N LEU A 216 1.63 -22.42 -15.77
CA LEU A 216 0.41 -21.79 -16.30
C LEU A 216 0.36 -21.83 -17.84
N LYS A 217 0.52 -23.01 -18.42
CA LYS A 217 0.65 -23.21 -19.87
C LYS A 217 -0.70 -23.13 -20.58
N ASP A 218 -1.76 -23.72 -20.01
CA ASP A 218 -3.07 -23.82 -20.67
C ASP A 218 -3.87 -22.50 -20.70
N TRP A 219 -3.51 -21.54 -19.83
CA TRP A 219 -4.12 -20.21 -19.78
C TRP A 219 -3.39 -19.21 -20.68
N ASN A 220 -4.04 -18.75 -21.76
CA ASN A 220 -3.41 -17.88 -22.76
C ASN A 220 -3.67 -16.38 -22.52
N LEU A 221 -2.65 -15.58 -22.81
CA LEU A 221 -2.65 -14.11 -22.76
C LEU A 221 -2.87 -13.52 -24.15
N ASN A 222 -3.63 -12.44 -24.25
CA ASN A 222 -3.85 -11.70 -25.49
C ASN A 222 -2.80 -10.60 -25.68
N GLY A 223 -2.08 -10.58 -26.81
CA GLY A 223 -1.13 -9.52 -27.13
C GLY A 223 -1.83 -8.36 -27.87
N ALA A 224 -1.61 -7.13 -27.41
CA ALA A 224 -2.13 -5.91 -28.04
C ALA A 224 -1.03 -4.86 -28.19
N GLN A 225 -1.08 -4.02 -29.23
CA GLN A 225 -0.15 -2.89 -29.38
C GLN A 225 -0.68 -1.59 -28.76
N THR A 226 -2.00 -1.44 -28.59
CA THR A 226 -2.66 -0.29 -27.97
C THR A 226 -3.94 -0.72 -27.23
N ILE A 227 -4.49 0.14 -26.36
CA ILE A 227 -5.78 -0.11 -25.70
C ILE A 227 -6.92 -0.38 -26.69
N GLY A 228 -6.94 0.29 -27.86
CA GLY A 228 -7.95 0.05 -28.91
C GLY A 228 -7.89 -1.33 -29.58
N GLN A 229 -7.03 -2.24 -29.13
CA GLN A 229 -6.89 -3.61 -29.63
C GLN A 229 -7.12 -4.69 -28.55
N ILE A 230 -7.56 -4.31 -27.35
CA ILE A 230 -7.78 -5.25 -26.25
C ILE A 230 -9.06 -6.08 -26.43
N SER A 231 -9.12 -7.22 -25.76
CA SER A 231 -10.30 -8.07 -25.68
C SER A 231 -10.88 -8.03 -24.27
N HIS A 232 -12.11 -7.52 -24.12
CA HIS A 232 -12.89 -7.49 -22.88
C HIS A 232 -13.27 -8.88 -22.31
N LYS A 233 -12.72 -9.97 -22.88
CA LYS A 233 -12.91 -11.37 -22.45
C LYS A 233 -11.62 -12.06 -22.01
N LEU A 234 -10.46 -11.45 -22.22
CA LEU A 234 -9.14 -12.06 -22.03
C LEU A 234 -8.28 -11.17 -21.13
N THR A 235 -7.21 -11.73 -20.58
CA THR A 235 -6.12 -10.91 -20.00
C THR A 235 -5.25 -10.39 -21.12
N ASN A 236 -5.14 -9.07 -21.22
CA ASN A 236 -4.41 -8.40 -22.28
C ASN A 236 -2.99 -8.03 -21.83
N VAL A 237 -2.06 -7.97 -22.76
CA VAL A 237 -0.67 -7.56 -22.55
C VAL A 237 -0.30 -6.53 -23.60
N ILE A 238 0.05 -5.32 -23.16
CA ILE A 238 0.66 -4.28 -23.98
C ILE A 238 2.16 -4.32 -23.73
N THR A 239 2.94 -4.65 -24.77
CA THR A 239 4.40 -4.67 -24.69
C THR A 239 4.93 -3.23 -24.67
N CYS A 240 5.64 -2.85 -23.61
CA CYS A 240 5.96 -1.44 -23.33
C CYS A 240 7.35 -0.97 -23.79
N TRP A 241 8.21 -1.87 -24.26
CA TRP A 241 9.53 -1.56 -24.82
C TRP A 241 9.99 -2.64 -25.82
N PRO A 242 11.04 -2.41 -26.63
CA PRO A 242 11.64 -3.44 -27.48
C PRO A 242 12.30 -4.54 -26.63
N ASP A 243 11.57 -5.62 -26.36
CA ASP A 243 11.94 -6.63 -25.36
C ASP A 243 12.81 -7.78 -25.90
N GLN A 244 13.30 -7.70 -27.13
CA GLN A 244 13.80 -8.85 -27.91
C GLN A 244 15.05 -9.51 -27.30
N ASN A 245 15.99 -8.72 -26.80
CA ASN A 245 17.30 -9.20 -26.32
C ASN A 245 17.43 -9.26 -24.79
N GLN A 246 16.34 -9.03 -24.05
CA GLN A 246 16.43 -8.91 -22.59
C GLN A 246 16.70 -10.27 -21.91
N ASP A 247 17.74 -10.37 -21.09
CA ASP A 247 17.88 -11.50 -20.18
C ASP A 247 16.97 -11.33 -18.95
N ILE A 248 16.45 -12.45 -18.46
CA ILE A 248 15.37 -12.51 -17.47
C ILE A 248 15.85 -13.45 -16.36
N GLN A 249 16.37 -12.87 -15.30
CA GLN A 249 17.01 -13.57 -14.19
C GLN A 249 16.23 -13.31 -12.89
N PRO A 250 15.15 -14.08 -12.61
CA PRO A 250 14.39 -13.93 -11.39
C PRO A 250 15.29 -13.96 -10.15
N GLY A 251 15.17 -12.94 -9.33
CA GLY A 251 15.97 -12.72 -8.14
C GLY A 251 17.27 -11.92 -8.32
N GLN A 252 17.61 -11.48 -9.53
CA GLN A 252 18.76 -10.61 -9.78
C GLN A 252 18.32 -9.17 -10.07
N VAL A 253 18.90 -8.19 -9.38
CA VAL A 253 18.69 -6.77 -9.69
C VAL A 253 19.52 -6.41 -10.92
N THR A 254 18.87 -6.01 -12.02
CA THR A 254 19.57 -5.55 -13.23
C THR A 254 19.03 -4.20 -13.71
N PRO A 255 19.87 -3.28 -14.23
CA PRO A 255 19.43 -1.93 -14.61
C PRO A 255 18.28 -1.92 -15.64
N GLU A 256 18.27 -2.90 -16.53
CA GLU A 256 17.28 -3.05 -17.58
C GLU A 256 15.90 -3.42 -17.01
N ALA A 257 15.84 -4.08 -15.84
CA ALA A 257 14.59 -4.33 -15.13
C ALA A 257 14.00 -3.05 -14.52
N GLY A 258 14.87 -2.12 -14.09
CA GLY A 258 14.47 -0.77 -13.70
C GLY A 258 13.95 0.06 -14.88
N GLN A 259 14.66 0.05 -16.01
CA GLN A 259 14.25 0.73 -17.24
C GLN A 259 12.93 0.17 -17.79
N ALA A 260 12.76 -1.15 -17.82
CA ALA A 260 11.53 -1.80 -18.25
C ALA A 260 10.34 -1.45 -17.33
N ALA A 261 10.54 -1.47 -16.01
CA ALA A 261 9.52 -1.06 -15.03
C ALA A 261 9.07 0.39 -15.27
N LEU A 262 10.02 1.29 -15.55
CA LEU A 262 9.76 2.67 -15.91
C LEU A 262 8.98 2.79 -17.23
N SER A 263 9.34 2.05 -18.28
CA SER A 263 8.61 2.02 -19.55
C SER A 263 7.16 1.53 -19.36
N CYS A 264 6.94 0.53 -18.52
CA CYS A 264 5.59 0.07 -18.15
C CYS A 264 4.79 1.17 -17.44
N LEU A 265 5.41 1.83 -16.46
CA LEU A 265 4.78 2.85 -15.63
C LEU A 265 4.41 4.09 -16.44
N ARG A 266 5.35 4.64 -17.24
CA ARG A 266 5.10 5.78 -18.14
C ARG A 266 3.92 5.50 -19.07
N ARG A 267 3.93 4.33 -19.74
CA ARG A 267 2.89 3.97 -20.72
C ARG A 267 1.52 3.76 -20.08
N ALA A 268 1.48 3.13 -18.90
CA ALA A 268 0.23 2.96 -18.15
C ALA A 268 -0.33 4.30 -17.64
N VAL A 269 0.53 5.22 -17.18
CA VAL A 269 0.12 6.57 -16.75
C VAL A 269 -0.31 7.44 -17.94
N GLU A 270 0.32 7.30 -19.11
CA GLU A 270 -0.14 7.96 -20.35
C GLU A 270 -1.56 7.51 -20.73
N ASP A 271 -1.83 6.20 -20.79
CA ASP A 271 -3.17 5.69 -21.13
C ASP A 271 -4.21 6.02 -20.04
N LEU A 272 -3.82 6.10 -18.76
CA LEU A 272 -4.65 6.57 -17.64
C LEU A 272 -4.99 8.07 -17.76
N LYS A 273 -4.00 8.94 -18.04
CA LYS A 273 -4.19 10.39 -18.24
C LYS A 273 -5.08 10.70 -19.44
N ASN A 274 -5.05 9.85 -20.47
CA ASN A 274 -5.92 9.95 -21.63
C ASN A 274 -7.31 9.30 -21.44
N GLY A 275 -7.69 8.87 -20.22
CA GLY A 275 -9.00 8.28 -19.94
C GLY A 275 -9.25 6.92 -20.61
N LYS A 276 -8.20 6.18 -20.98
CA LYS A 276 -8.29 4.85 -21.60
C LYS A 276 -8.22 3.70 -20.59
N LEU A 277 -8.07 4.04 -19.30
CA LEU A 277 -8.08 3.16 -18.14
C LEU A 277 -8.91 3.83 -17.05
N ASP A 278 -9.72 3.05 -16.33
CA ASP A 278 -10.47 3.53 -15.18
C ASP A 278 -9.62 3.53 -13.90
N ALA A 279 -8.63 2.63 -13.83
CA ALA A 279 -7.70 2.53 -12.72
C ALA A 279 -6.35 1.92 -13.13
N LEU A 280 -5.32 2.18 -12.31
CA LEU A 280 -3.97 1.61 -12.43
C LEU A 280 -3.54 0.89 -11.14
N VAL A 281 -3.24 -0.41 -11.25
CA VAL A 281 -2.58 -1.20 -10.21
C VAL A 281 -1.08 -1.24 -10.51
N THR A 282 -0.24 -0.79 -9.59
CA THR A 282 1.22 -0.80 -9.80
C THR A 282 1.89 -1.96 -9.08
N ALA A 283 2.48 -2.93 -9.78
CA ALA A 283 3.28 -3.97 -9.13
C ALA A 283 4.63 -3.43 -8.61
N PRO A 284 5.33 -4.15 -7.69
CA PRO A 284 6.47 -3.59 -6.97
C PRO A 284 7.66 -3.21 -7.87
N ILE A 285 8.33 -2.12 -7.51
CA ILE A 285 9.56 -1.64 -8.15
C ILE A 285 10.68 -1.52 -7.10
N ASN A 286 11.92 -1.70 -7.54
CA ASN A 286 13.07 -1.37 -6.71
C ASN A 286 13.42 0.11 -6.89
N LYS A 287 13.21 0.89 -5.82
CA LYS A 287 13.39 2.34 -5.79
C LYS A 287 14.81 2.79 -6.18
N TYR A 288 15.83 1.96 -6.00
CA TYR A 288 17.21 2.28 -6.41
C TYR A 288 17.46 1.92 -7.88
N ASN A 289 16.92 0.79 -8.34
CA ASN A 289 17.13 0.26 -9.70
C ASN A 289 16.40 1.06 -10.79
N ILE A 290 15.26 1.68 -10.45
CA ILE A 290 14.47 2.49 -11.40
C ILE A 290 15.04 3.91 -11.63
N GLN A 291 16.02 4.35 -10.83
CA GLN A 291 16.61 5.68 -10.99
C GLN A 291 17.42 5.76 -12.30
N SER A 292 17.27 6.85 -13.03
CA SER A 292 18.01 7.12 -14.26
C SER A 292 18.22 8.64 -14.43
N GLU A 293 18.90 9.05 -15.50
CA GLU A 293 18.99 10.48 -15.82
C GLU A 293 17.61 11.10 -16.09
N GLU A 294 16.67 10.29 -16.59
CA GLU A 294 15.29 10.66 -16.95
C GLU A 294 14.24 10.40 -15.85
N PHE A 295 14.59 9.71 -14.77
CA PHE A 295 13.65 9.35 -13.70
C PHE A 295 14.33 9.45 -12.34
N LYS A 296 13.93 10.47 -11.57
CA LYS A 296 14.57 10.87 -10.30
C LYS A 296 13.55 10.92 -9.15
N PHE A 297 12.56 10.03 -9.19
CA PHE A 297 11.44 10.00 -8.25
C PHE A 297 11.67 8.94 -7.15
N PRO A 298 11.37 9.25 -5.88
CA PRO A 298 11.56 8.31 -4.77
C PRO A 298 10.51 7.19 -4.71
N GLY A 299 9.54 7.13 -5.63
CA GLY A 299 8.51 6.10 -5.68
C GLY A 299 7.42 6.34 -6.74
N HIS A 300 6.45 5.43 -6.79
CA HIS A 300 5.27 5.52 -7.66
C HIS A 300 4.43 6.75 -7.34
N THR A 301 4.14 7.00 -6.05
CA THR A 301 3.26 8.06 -5.59
C THR A 301 3.76 9.43 -6.02
N GLU A 302 5.06 9.66 -5.91
CA GLU A 302 5.70 10.93 -6.24
C GLU A 302 5.81 11.15 -7.75
N TYR A 303 5.97 10.08 -8.54
CA TYR A 303 5.87 10.16 -10.01
C TYR A 303 4.44 10.47 -10.48
N LEU A 304 3.44 9.73 -9.98
CA LEU A 304 2.04 9.99 -10.32
C LEU A 304 1.60 11.40 -9.86
N ALA A 305 2.04 11.85 -8.69
CA ALA A 305 1.74 13.21 -8.21
C ALA A 305 2.19 14.28 -9.20
N GLN A 306 3.42 14.19 -9.73
CA GLN A 306 3.87 15.12 -10.78
C GLN A 306 3.10 14.93 -12.09
N GLU A 307 2.84 13.71 -12.53
CA GLU A 307 2.13 13.43 -13.80
C GLU A 307 0.67 13.90 -13.81
N PHE A 308 0.04 14.09 -12.65
CA PHE A 308 -1.31 14.64 -12.50
C PHE A 308 -1.33 16.05 -11.87
N ASP A 309 -0.17 16.73 -11.79
CA ASP A 309 0.01 18.07 -11.19
C ASP A 309 -0.45 18.20 -9.71
N VAL A 310 -0.63 17.07 -9.02
CA VAL A 310 -1.14 16.97 -7.64
C VAL A 310 -0.05 17.37 -6.64
N GLN A 311 -0.22 18.54 -6.01
CA GLN A 311 0.76 19.12 -5.09
C GLN A 311 0.86 18.39 -3.73
N ASP A 312 -0.20 17.71 -3.29
CA ASP A 312 -0.20 16.93 -2.05
C ASP A 312 -1.23 15.79 -2.15
N ASN A 313 -0.92 14.64 -1.54
CA ASN A 313 -1.74 13.43 -1.59
C ASN A 313 -1.77 12.72 -0.22
N LEU A 314 -2.75 11.87 0.00
CA LEU A 314 -2.86 11.05 1.21
C LEU A 314 -2.45 9.61 0.90
N MET A 315 -1.30 9.19 1.45
CA MET A 315 -0.97 7.77 1.60
C MET A 315 -2.05 7.15 2.49
N PHE A 316 -2.84 6.24 1.92
CA PHE A 316 -3.99 5.63 2.57
C PHE A 316 -3.88 4.11 2.48
N MET A 317 -3.53 3.47 3.59
CA MET A 317 -3.45 2.01 3.67
C MET A 317 -4.86 1.46 3.94
N VAL A 318 -5.34 0.55 3.10
CA VAL A 318 -6.73 0.07 3.15
C VAL A 318 -6.81 -1.45 3.08
N SER A 319 -7.75 -2.01 3.84
CA SER A 319 -8.24 -3.39 3.76
C SER A 319 -9.75 -3.40 4.07
N GLU A 320 -10.40 -4.56 4.04
CA GLU A 320 -11.81 -4.69 4.43
C GLU A 320 -12.08 -4.19 5.86
N THR A 321 -11.15 -4.47 6.79
CA THR A 321 -11.38 -4.30 8.24
C THR A 321 -10.76 -3.05 8.85
N LEU A 322 -9.90 -2.33 8.11
CA LEU A 322 -9.14 -1.18 8.61
C LEU A 322 -8.69 -0.27 7.46
N ARG A 323 -8.85 1.06 7.62
CA ARG A 323 -8.26 2.08 6.75
C ARG A 323 -7.43 3.05 7.59
N VAL A 324 -6.17 3.28 7.22
CA VAL A 324 -5.24 4.16 7.94
C VAL A 324 -4.54 5.12 6.99
N GLY A 325 -4.80 6.42 7.15
CA GLY A 325 -4.02 7.48 6.52
C GLY A 325 -2.99 8.07 7.48
N VAL A 326 -1.99 8.77 6.95
CA VAL A 326 -0.92 9.39 7.75
C VAL A 326 -0.75 10.88 7.45
N VAL A 327 -0.58 11.71 8.49
CA VAL A 327 -0.28 13.15 8.35
C VAL A 327 1.12 13.36 7.78
N THR A 328 2.10 12.57 8.24
CA THR A 328 3.47 12.55 7.70
C THR A 328 3.86 11.16 7.22
N GLY A 329 4.23 11.04 5.94
CA GLY A 329 4.73 9.80 5.32
C GLY A 329 6.21 9.53 5.62
N HIS A 330 7.03 9.34 4.58
CA HIS A 330 8.46 8.99 4.66
C HIS A 330 9.35 10.14 5.20
N VAL A 331 9.18 10.55 6.46
CA VAL A 331 10.03 11.56 7.14
C VAL A 331 10.84 10.93 8.29
N PRO A 332 12.07 11.41 8.57
CA PRO A 332 12.81 10.98 9.76
C PRO A 332 12.05 11.32 11.04
N LEU A 333 12.00 10.40 12.01
CA LEU A 333 11.19 10.54 13.24
C LEU A 333 11.44 11.86 13.98
N GLY A 334 12.70 12.30 14.11
CA GLY A 334 13.07 13.58 14.72
C GLY A 334 12.59 14.85 13.99
N ARG A 335 11.97 14.71 12.81
CA ARG A 335 11.31 15.80 12.06
C ARG A 335 9.77 15.72 12.08
N VAL A 336 9.17 14.67 12.67
CA VAL A 336 7.70 14.48 12.67
C VAL A 336 6.99 15.64 13.36
N ARG A 337 7.37 16.02 14.59
CA ARG A 337 6.78 17.15 15.34
C ARG A 337 6.73 18.44 14.51
N GLN A 338 7.82 18.78 13.82
CA GLN A 338 7.94 19.97 12.97
C GLN A 338 7.01 19.93 11.73
N ASN A 339 6.46 18.77 11.41
CA ASN A 339 5.65 18.49 10.23
C ASN A 339 4.17 18.18 10.54
N VAL A 340 3.79 18.13 11.83
CA VAL A 340 2.41 17.97 12.29
C VAL A 340 1.86 19.35 12.65
N THR A 341 1.42 20.09 11.63
CA THR A 341 0.83 21.44 11.77
C THR A 341 -0.69 21.40 11.59
N ARG A 342 -1.41 22.43 12.05
CA ARG A 342 -2.87 22.54 11.94
C ARG A 342 -3.33 22.39 10.49
N GLU A 343 -2.63 23.06 9.58
CA GLU A 343 -2.92 23.15 8.15
C GLU A 343 -2.79 21.78 7.51
N ARG A 344 -1.68 21.05 7.80
CA ARG A 344 -1.45 19.72 7.24
C ARG A 344 -2.43 18.68 7.80
N ILE A 345 -2.76 18.72 9.09
CA ILE A 345 -3.78 17.83 9.65
C ILE A 345 -5.15 18.11 8.99
N ALA A 346 -5.54 19.37 8.83
CA ALA A 346 -6.80 19.76 8.21
C ALA A 346 -6.87 19.33 6.74
N GLN A 347 -5.78 19.53 5.98
CA GLN A 347 -5.64 19.10 4.58
C GLN A 347 -5.76 17.57 4.45
N LYS A 348 -5.09 16.81 5.31
CA LYS A 348 -5.13 15.33 5.31
C LYS A 348 -6.49 14.78 5.74
N LEU A 349 -7.15 15.41 6.72
CA LEU A 349 -8.54 15.11 7.08
C LEU A 349 -9.49 15.40 5.92
N HIS A 350 -9.35 16.53 5.23
CA HIS A 350 -10.18 16.86 4.07
C HIS A 350 -10.02 15.81 2.95
N MET A 351 -8.78 15.46 2.58
CA MET A 351 -8.51 14.39 1.61
C MET A 351 -9.13 13.05 2.04
N MET A 352 -9.04 12.70 3.33
CA MET A 352 -9.62 11.47 3.86
C MET A 352 -11.15 11.49 3.81
N MET A 353 -11.80 12.60 4.16
CA MET A 353 -13.26 12.74 4.12
C MET A 353 -13.81 12.71 2.70
N GLN A 354 -13.14 13.37 1.73
CA GLN A 354 -13.52 13.30 0.32
C GLN A 354 -13.31 11.89 -0.23
N SER A 355 -12.17 11.27 0.06
CA SER A 355 -11.88 9.90 -0.36
C SER A 355 -12.90 8.89 0.19
N LEU A 356 -13.27 8.98 1.47
CA LEU A 356 -14.26 8.06 2.04
C LEU A 356 -15.65 8.19 1.40
N LYS A 357 -16.04 9.40 0.96
CA LYS A 357 -17.27 9.63 0.18
C LYS A 357 -17.13 9.10 -1.25
N GLN A 358 -16.17 9.64 -2.01
CA GLN A 358 -16.02 9.44 -3.45
C GLN A 358 -15.39 8.08 -3.84
N ASP A 359 -14.38 7.61 -3.10
CA ASP A 359 -13.67 6.37 -3.40
C ASP A 359 -14.31 5.15 -2.71
N PHE A 360 -14.94 5.33 -1.55
CA PHE A 360 -15.43 4.23 -0.70
C PHE A 360 -16.95 4.23 -0.43
N GLY A 361 -17.71 5.19 -0.97
CA GLY A 361 -19.18 5.20 -0.90
C GLY A 361 -19.77 5.52 0.49
N ILE A 362 -19.04 6.25 1.34
CA ILE A 362 -19.42 6.52 2.73
C ILE A 362 -19.88 7.98 2.88
N ASP A 363 -21.19 8.23 2.75
CA ASP A 363 -21.80 9.58 2.81
C ASP A 363 -21.35 10.44 4.01
N LYS A 364 -21.17 9.80 5.18
CA LYS A 364 -20.90 10.45 6.47
C LYS A 364 -19.72 9.76 7.18
N PRO A 365 -18.47 9.97 6.71
CA PRO A 365 -17.31 9.25 7.23
C PRO A 365 -17.00 9.59 8.68
N LYS A 366 -16.88 8.57 9.52
CA LYS A 366 -16.41 8.68 10.91
C LYS A 366 -14.90 8.45 10.94
N ILE A 367 -14.14 9.46 11.28
CA ILE A 367 -12.67 9.39 11.30
C ILE A 367 -12.17 9.47 12.74
N ALA A 368 -11.41 8.46 13.16
CA ALA A 368 -10.60 8.55 14.37
C ALA A 368 -9.28 9.27 14.08
N VAL A 369 -8.85 10.15 14.97
CA VAL A 369 -7.57 10.86 14.89
C VAL A 369 -6.72 10.49 16.09
N LEU A 370 -5.47 10.11 15.86
CA LEU A 370 -4.54 9.75 16.93
C LEU A 370 -3.83 10.99 17.49
N GLY A 371 -3.36 10.91 18.74
CA GLY A 371 -2.37 11.85 19.26
C GLY A 371 -1.04 11.71 18.52
N LEU A 372 -0.21 12.76 18.54
CA LEU A 372 1.20 12.68 18.17
C LEU A 372 2.01 12.06 19.31
N ASN A 373 1.74 12.49 20.54
CA ASN A 373 2.47 12.11 21.74
C ASN A 373 1.90 10.82 22.37
N PRO A 374 2.71 10.07 23.13
CA PRO A 374 2.20 8.99 23.98
C PRO A 374 1.07 9.50 24.88
N HIS A 375 0.08 8.64 25.15
CA HIS A 375 -1.11 8.99 25.94
C HIS A 375 -1.90 10.21 25.40
N ALA A 376 -1.71 10.59 24.12
CA ALA A 376 -2.24 11.82 23.54
C ALA A 376 -1.87 13.07 24.38
N GLY A 377 -0.62 13.12 24.83
CA GLY A 377 -0.03 14.25 25.55
C GLY A 377 -0.27 14.24 27.07
N GLU A 378 -1.14 13.39 27.60
CA GLU A 378 -1.47 13.30 29.04
C GLU A 378 -1.73 14.69 29.66
N GLU A 379 -2.65 15.44 29.03
CA GLU A 379 -2.98 16.85 29.31
C GLU A 379 -1.80 17.82 29.42
N GLY A 380 -0.78 17.62 28.57
CA GLY A 380 0.39 18.49 28.44
C GLY A 380 1.64 17.93 29.10
N LEU A 381 1.50 16.91 29.97
CA LEU A 381 2.63 16.30 30.68
C LEU A 381 3.64 15.62 29.74
N LEU A 382 3.17 15.06 28.62
CA LEU A 382 3.98 14.35 27.62
C LEU A 382 4.09 15.09 26.28
N GLY A 383 3.66 16.34 26.22
CA GLY A 383 3.66 17.18 25.03
C GLY A 383 2.35 17.95 24.85
N ASN A 384 2.43 19.10 24.18
CA ASN A 384 1.32 20.06 24.09
C ASN A 384 0.65 20.05 22.72
N GLU A 385 1.19 19.36 21.71
CA GLU A 385 0.68 19.39 20.34
C GLU A 385 -0.81 18.99 20.26
N GLU A 386 -1.28 18.10 21.14
CA GLU A 386 -2.70 17.78 21.29
C GLU A 386 -3.54 18.97 21.77
N GLN A 387 -3.05 19.77 22.72
CA GLN A 387 -3.77 20.94 23.25
C GLN A 387 -3.66 22.16 22.32
N ASP A 388 -2.47 22.40 21.75
CA ASP A 388 -2.16 23.57 20.92
C ASP A 388 -2.69 23.44 19.48
N ILE A 389 -2.67 22.22 18.92
CA ILE A 389 -2.90 21.98 17.48
C ILE A 389 -4.09 21.06 17.23
N ILE A 390 -4.10 19.85 17.82
CA ILE A 390 -5.04 18.79 17.40
C ILE A 390 -6.45 19.01 17.98
N LYS A 391 -6.61 19.10 19.32
CA LYS A 391 -7.92 19.33 19.97
C LYS A 391 -8.64 20.58 19.44
N PRO A 392 -7.98 21.75 19.22
CA PRO A 392 -8.64 22.94 18.68
C PRO A 392 -9.07 22.80 17.21
N LEU A 393 -8.38 21.98 16.41
CA LEU A 393 -8.78 21.69 15.04
C LEU A 393 -9.97 20.71 14.98
N LEU A 394 -9.96 19.67 15.81
CA LEU A 394 -11.07 18.72 15.86
C LEU A 394 -12.34 19.40 16.37
N ALA A 395 -12.25 20.28 17.37
CA ALA A 395 -13.38 21.09 17.82
C ALA A 395 -13.95 22.00 16.71
N GLU A 396 -13.09 22.60 15.88
CA GLU A 396 -13.53 23.41 14.72
C GLU A 396 -14.29 22.56 13.68
N LEU A 397 -13.82 21.34 13.39
CA LEU A 397 -14.44 20.43 12.43
C LEU A 397 -15.74 19.83 12.95
N ILE A 398 -15.81 19.44 14.23
CA ILE A 398 -17.04 18.99 14.90
C ILE A 398 -18.10 20.09 14.88
N ASN A 399 -17.71 21.35 15.11
CA ASN A 399 -18.62 22.51 15.02
C ASN A 399 -19.11 22.79 13.59
N LYS A 400 -18.43 22.27 12.55
CA LYS A 400 -18.89 22.27 11.15
C LYS A 400 -19.76 21.06 10.81
N GLY A 401 -19.96 20.13 11.75
CA GLY A 401 -20.74 18.90 11.58
C GLY A 401 -19.96 17.69 11.08
N GLU A 402 -18.64 17.78 10.94
CA GLU A 402 -17.81 16.65 10.49
C GLU A 402 -17.59 15.63 11.61
N LEU A 403 -17.69 14.33 11.28
CA LEU A 403 -17.62 13.23 12.25
C LEU A 403 -16.17 12.80 12.54
N VAL A 404 -15.37 13.75 13.03
CA VAL A 404 -13.99 13.52 13.47
C VAL A 404 -13.91 13.35 14.99
N PHE A 405 -13.11 12.39 15.47
CA PHE A 405 -13.05 12.03 16.89
C PHE A 405 -11.60 11.80 17.35
N GLY A 406 -11.23 12.32 18.52
CA GLY A 406 -9.89 12.18 19.10
C GLY A 406 -9.42 13.46 19.81
N PRO A 407 -8.10 13.66 20.01
CA PRO A 407 -7.02 12.70 19.73
C PRO A 407 -7.11 11.46 20.62
N TYR A 408 -6.85 10.29 20.06
CA TYR A 408 -6.78 9.03 20.80
C TYR A 408 -5.33 8.58 21.07
N PRO A 409 -5.02 7.99 22.25
CA PRO A 409 -3.74 7.34 22.50
C PRO A 409 -3.62 6.09 21.63
N ALA A 410 -2.60 6.03 20.76
CA ALA A 410 -2.53 5.05 19.69
C ALA A 410 -2.47 3.59 20.19
N ASP A 411 -1.71 3.32 21.24
CA ASP A 411 -1.56 2.02 21.88
C ASP A 411 -2.89 1.49 22.44
N GLY A 412 -3.58 2.31 23.23
CA GLY A 412 -4.91 1.98 23.78
C GLY A 412 -5.97 1.84 22.69
N PHE A 413 -5.91 2.69 21.66
CA PHE A 413 -6.84 2.68 20.53
C PHE A 413 -6.75 1.39 19.69
N PHE A 414 -5.53 0.96 19.32
CA PHE A 414 -5.36 -0.29 18.58
C PHE A 414 -5.52 -1.53 19.49
N GLY A 415 -5.00 -1.49 20.72
CA GLY A 415 -5.11 -2.59 21.70
C GLY A 415 -6.55 -2.94 22.08
N THR A 416 -7.40 -1.92 22.30
CA THR A 416 -8.85 -2.13 22.54
C THR A 416 -9.67 -2.39 21.26
N ARG A 417 -9.01 -2.40 20.09
CA ARG A 417 -9.64 -2.52 18.75
C ARG A 417 -10.67 -1.43 18.47
N ALA A 418 -10.48 -0.23 19.03
CA ALA A 418 -11.39 0.90 18.88
C ALA A 418 -11.58 1.34 17.41
N TYR A 419 -10.58 1.11 16.55
CA TYR A 419 -10.65 1.33 15.10
C TYR A 419 -11.89 0.73 14.44
N LYS A 420 -12.43 -0.40 14.94
CA LYS A 420 -13.65 -1.04 14.39
C LYS A 420 -14.95 -0.22 14.55
N LYS A 421 -14.89 0.98 15.14
CA LYS A 421 -16.01 1.91 15.29
C LYS A 421 -15.97 3.07 14.28
N PHE A 422 -14.95 3.11 13.42
CA PHE A 422 -14.64 4.22 12.52
C PHE A 422 -14.39 3.69 11.11
N ASP A 423 -14.67 4.53 10.11
CA ASP A 423 -14.51 4.18 8.69
C ASP A 423 -13.05 4.32 8.24
N ALA A 424 -12.30 5.18 8.93
CA ALA A 424 -10.84 5.32 8.83
C ALA A 424 -10.19 5.87 10.10
N VAL A 425 -8.86 5.77 10.15
CA VAL A 425 -7.98 6.32 11.18
C VAL A 425 -6.95 7.25 10.54
N LEU A 426 -6.73 8.44 11.10
CA LEU A 426 -5.62 9.32 10.75
C LEU A 426 -4.54 9.25 11.84
N ALA A 427 -3.41 8.62 11.50
CA ALA A 427 -2.21 8.60 12.33
C ALA A 427 -1.34 9.84 12.04
N MET A 428 -0.57 10.30 13.03
CA MET A 428 0.29 11.48 12.86
C MET A 428 1.55 11.17 12.04
N TYR A 429 2.06 9.94 12.09
CA TYR A 429 3.23 9.51 11.32
C TYR A 429 3.17 8.05 10.84
N HIS A 430 3.97 7.76 9.81
CA HIS A 430 4.14 6.45 9.16
C HIS A 430 4.01 5.25 10.10
N ASP A 431 4.98 5.05 11.01
CA ASP A 431 5.04 3.85 11.85
C ASP A 431 3.87 3.73 12.85
N GLN A 432 3.31 4.85 13.32
CA GLN A 432 2.14 4.86 14.20
C GLN A 432 0.90 4.25 13.54
N GLY A 433 0.75 4.46 12.23
CA GLY A 433 -0.35 3.90 11.45
C GLY A 433 -0.03 2.54 10.83
N LEU A 434 1.19 2.39 10.29
CA LEU A 434 1.54 1.23 9.47
C LEU A 434 1.95 0.01 10.28
N ILE A 435 2.55 0.15 11.47
CA ILE A 435 2.82 -1.02 12.34
C ILE A 435 1.51 -1.75 12.71
N PRO A 436 0.46 -1.08 13.25
CA PRO A 436 -0.79 -1.76 13.56
C PRO A 436 -1.54 -2.19 12.30
N PHE A 437 -1.51 -1.43 11.20
CA PHE A 437 -2.11 -1.87 9.93
C PHE A 437 -1.48 -3.19 9.45
N LYS A 438 -0.15 -3.27 9.41
CA LYS A 438 0.60 -4.49 9.06
C LYS A 438 0.31 -5.64 10.02
N ALA A 439 0.17 -5.38 11.32
CA ALA A 439 -0.14 -6.42 12.31
C ALA A 439 -1.59 -6.92 12.26
N ILE A 440 -2.51 -6.20 11.62
CA ILE A 440 -3.95 -6.52 11.55
C ILE A 440 -4.36 -7.07 10.18
N ALA A 441 -3.75 -6.58 9.09
CA ALA A 441 -4.18 -6.84 7.71
C ALA A 441 -3.00 -7.09 6.74
N PHE A 442 -1.99 -7.86 7.18
CA PHE A 442 -0.72 -8.03 6.45
C PHE A 442 -0.87 -8.49 4.99
N GLU A 443 -1.68 -9.52 4.77
CA GLU A 443 -1.78 -10.25 3.49
C GLU A 443 -2.78 -9.59 2.53
N GLU A 444 -3.79 -8.90 3.07
CA GLU A 444 -4.87 -8.24 2.33
C GLU A 444 -4.64 -6.74 2.13
N GLY A 445 -3.58 -6.17 2.73
CA GLY A 445 -3.30 -4.74 2.71
C GLY A 445 -3.05 -4.21 1.30
N VAL A 446 -3.67 -3.06 1.01
CA VAL A 446 -3.52 -2.32 -0.25
C VAL A 446 -3.02 -0.91 0.05
N ASN A 447 -2.01 -0.46 -0.69
CA ASN A 447 -1.56 0.93 -0.69
C ASN A 447 -2.39 1.73 -1.71
N PHE A 448 -3.32 2.53 -1.22
CA PHE A 448 -4.12 3.46 -2.01
C PHE A 448 -3.55 4.89 -1.89
N THR A 449 -3.78 5.72 -2.91
CA THR A 449 -3.26 7.10 -2.97
C THR A 449 -4.42 8.07 -3.17
N ALA A 450 -5.00 8.51 -2.05
CA ALA A 450 -6.13 9.42 -2.03
C ALA A 450 -5.71 10.87 -2.38
N GLY A 451 -6.65 11.65 -2.92
CA GLY A 451 -6.40 12.98 -3.46
C GLY A 451 -5.93 13.01 -4.93
N MET A 452 -5.78 11.84 -5.57
CA MET A 452 -5.45 11.73 -7.00
C MET A 452 -6.72 11.77 -7.87
N PRO A 453 -6.72 12.47 -9.03
CA PRO A 453 -7.87 12.51 -9.94
C PRO A 453 -8.12 11.17 -10.65
N ALA A 454 -7.08 10.34 -10.81
CA ALA A 454 -7.19 8.97 -11.31
C ALA A 454 -7.01 7.93 -10.19
N VAL A 455 -7.64 6.76 -10.32
CA VAL A 455 -7.55 5.67 -9.34
C VAL A 455 -6.20 4.96 -9.46
N ARG A 456 -5.44 4.89 -8.36
CA ARG A 456 -4.24 4.06 -8.27
C ARG A 456 -4.19 3.26 -6.98
N THR A 457 -3.95 1.95 -7.12
CA THR A 457 -3.69 1.01 -6.03
C THR A 457 -2.34 0.32 -6.22
N SER A 458 -1.91 -0.41 -5.19
CA SER A 458 -0.70 -1.23 -5.20
C SER A 458 -0.80 -2.30 -4.13
N PRO A 459 -0.25 -3.50 -4.35
CA PRO A 459 0.04 -4.40 -3.24
C PRO A 459 0.97 -3.72 -2.24
N ASP A 460 0.97 -4.21 -1.01
CA ASP A 460 1.68 -3.66 0.13
C ASP A 460 2.99 -4.44 0.43
N HIS A 461 3.55 -5.11 -0.58
CA HIS A 461 4.80 -5.88 -0.51
C HIS A 461 5.88 -5.34 -1.47
N GLY A 462 7.15 -5.67 -1.18
CA GLY A 462 8.30 -5.31 -2.02
C GLY A 462 8.47 -6.20 -3.26
N THR A 463 9.62 -6.07 -3.93
CA THR A 463 10.00 -6.89 -5.10
C THR A 463 10.41 -8.32 -4.76
N ALA A 464 10.75 -8.62 -3.50
CA ALA A 464 11.01 -9.96 -2.96
C ALA A 464 11.88 -10.86 -3.87
N TYR A 465 13.01 -10.33 -4.33
CA TYR A 465 13.95 -11.00 -5.23
C TYR A 465 14.40 -12.39 -4.73
N ASP A 466 14.49 -12.56 -3.41
CA ASP A 466 14.84 -13.81 -2.75
C ASP A 466 13.86 -14.97 -3.01
N ILE A 467 12.61 -14.69 -3.41
CA ILE A 467 11.59 -15.69 -3.77
C ILE A 467 11.11 -15.60 -5.24
N ALA A 468 11.56 -14.61 -6.00
CA ALA A 468 11.11 -14.36 -7.36
C ALA A 468 11.29 -15.55 -8.32
N GLY A 469 10.22 -15.95 -9.00
CA GLY A 469 10.23 -17.05 -9.97
C GLY A 469 10.30 -18.45 -9.34
N LYS A 470 10.20 -18.55 -8.00
CA LYS A 470 10.21 -19.83 -7.27
C LYS A 470 8.81 -20.40 -7.02
N ASN A 471 7.75 -19.73 -7.50
CA ASN A 471 6.34 -20.05 -7.23
C ASN A 471 5.94 -19.85 -5.74
N LEU A 472 6.72 -19.10 -4.96
CA LEU A 472 6.54 -18.90 -3.52
C LEU A 472 5.85 -17.56 -3.14
N ALA A 473 5.63 -16.65 -4.08
CA ALA A 473 5.00 -15.36 -3.79
C ALA A 473 3.47 -15.49 -3.66
N ASP A 474 2.89 -14.85 -2.66
CA ASP A 474 1.44 -14.81 -2.44
C ASP A 474 0.79 -13.73 -3.31
N GLU A 475 -0.25 -14.07 -4.07
CA GLU A 475 -0.98 -13.13 -4.91
C GLU A 475 -2.03 -12.28 -4.18
N THR A 476 -2.35 -12.56 -2.92
CA THR A 476 -3.52 -11.99 -2.20
C THR A 476 -3.50 -10.46 -2.20
N SER A 477 -2.40 -9.82 -1.82
CA SER A 477 -2.29 -8.34 -1.82
C SER A 477 -2.40 -7.74 -3.24
N MET A 478 -1.94 -8.44 -4.28
CA MET A 478 -2.12 -8.03 -5.69
C MET A 478 -3.59 -8.17 -6.11
N LEU A 479 -4.24 -9.28 -5.74
CA LEU A 479 -5.65 -9.54 -6.03
C LEU A 479 -6.56 -8.53 -5.31
N GLN A 480 -6.29 -8.22 -4.03
CA GLN A 480 -7.01 -7.18 -3.28
C GLN A 480 -6.75 -5.77 -3.85
N ALA A 481 -5.54 -5.48 -4.33
CA ALA A 481 -5.25 -4.21 -5.02
C ALA A 481 -6.04 -4.08 -6.34
N ILE A 482 -6.28 -5.19 -7.06
CA ILE A 482 -7.14 -5.21 -8.26
C ILE A 482 -8.61 -5.03 -7.88
N TYR A 483 -9.14 -5.75 -6.87
CA TYR A 483 -10.53 -5.55 -6.43
C TYR A 483 -10.76 -4.12 -5.93
N THR A 484 -9.89 -3.60 -5.07
CA THR A 484 -9.94 -2.21 -4.59
C THR A 484 -9.93 -1.21 -5.74
N ALA A 485 -9.14 -1.42 -6.79
CA ALA A 485 -9.12 -0.55 -7.97
C ALA A 485 -10.44 -0.60 -8.76
N ILE A 486 -11.06 -1.77 -8.88
CA ILE A 486 -12.36 -1.95 -9.53
C ILE A 486 -13.47 -1.25 -8.74
N ASP A 487 -13.52 -1.46 -7.43
CA ASP A 487 -14.61 -0.96 -6.60
C ASP A 487 -14.51 0.56 -6.38
N VAL A 488 -13.29 1.10 -6.18
CA VAL A 488 -13.07 2.57 -6.17
C VAL A 488 -13.43 3.21 -7.52
N ALA A 489 -13.14 2.56 -8.64
CA ALA A 489 -13.52 3.07 -9.97
C ALA A 489 -15.04 3.08 -10.19
N ARG A 490 -15.78 2.08 -9.68
CA ARG A 490 -17.26 2.11 -9.67
C ARG A 490 -17.79 3.25 -8.80
N ASN A 491 -17.33 3.32 -7.55
CA ASN A 491 -17.76 4.34 -6.59
C ASN A 491 -17.54 5.76 -7.16
N ARG A 492 -16.41 6.01 -7.83
CA ARG A 492 -16.17 7.29 -8.53
C ARG A 492 -17.17 7.58 -9.65
N LYS A 493 -17.49 6.58 -10.49
CA LYS A 493 -18.46 6.75 -11.58
C LYS A 493 -19.86 7.02 -11.01
N GLU A 494 -20.31 6.21 -10.05
CA GLU A 494 -21.60 6.35 -9.38
C GLU A 494 -21.71 7.70 -8.64
N PHE A 495 -20.66 8.13 -7.93
CA PHE A 495 -20.60 9.44 -7.27
C PHE A 495 -20.74 10.61 -8.26
N LEU A 496 -20.02 10.57 -9.38
CA LEU A 496 -20.11 11.61 -10.43
C LEU A 496 -21.47 11.62 -11.13
N GLU A 497 -22.10 10.46 -11.33
CA GLU A 497 -23.46 10.34 -11.87
C GLU A 497 -24.51 10.89 -10.88
N LEU A 498 -24.31 10.68 -9.58
CA LEU A 498 -25.14 11.24 -8.51
C LEU A 498 -25.00 12.76 -8.39
N GLU A 499 -23.78 13.33 -8.40
CA GLU A 499 -23.58 14.78 -8.41
C GLU A 499 -24.17 15.44 -9.67
N ALA A 500 -23.94 14.84 -10.85
CA ALA A 500 -24.53 15.31 -12.11
C ALA A 500 -26.05 15.08 -12.22
N GLY A 501 -26.63 14.27 -11.33
CA GLY A 501 -28.07 14.10 -11.13
C GLY A 501 -28.64 15.14 -10.16
N ALA A 502 -27.94 15.44 -9.07
CA ALA A 502 -28.36 16.41 -8.04
C ALA A 502 -28.29 17.88 -8.50
N LEU A 503 -27.63 18.15 -9.63
CA LEU A 503 -27.53 19.46 -10.28
C LEU A 503 -28.59 19.69 -11.39
N LYS A 504 -29.65 18.86 -11.44
CA LYS A 504 -30.75 18.93 -12.43
C LYS A 504 -32.12 19.09 -11.76
#